data_AF-A0A944HNI7-F1
#
_entry.id   AF-A0A944HNI7-F1
#
_cell.length_a   1.000
_cell.length_b   1.000
_cell.length_c   1.000
_cell.angle_alpha   90.00
_cell.angle_beta   90.00
_cell.angle_gamma   90.00
#
_symmetry.space_group_name_H-M   'P 1'
#
loop_
_entity.id
_entity.type
_entity.pdbx_description
1 polymer ?
#
loop_
_entity_poly.entity_id
_entity_poly.type
_entity_poly.pdbx_seq_one_letter_code
_entity_poly.pdbx_strand_id
1 'polypeptide(L)'
;MAASRPWQPATRIEERLREAAAKGDEKGYLRALADADLYIYLPKEDVDAGGSSTWKTFDDELGNWCIAVCTTGERPPRRARLVASRTSLRTLAEHWPDARFSLYVNPNSPAGMRLRARAWDRRRWKRIAREADAVTLLTKYTGPRAGDLAHALGCGAHLSVTNGVLWNEIADVYHDYEMDVRLLRESWGTSTPQDWQREMNALLAADNSPVGPEFALSVRRELSRESGVPLRPYVWRRACTALLADLDAPPEADGEIQELIGRILRYEARFRADGLLPPEGYVRSAVGYDYGRAVGFARWGLSARLCPAEAAEGAILRAGALCRTAYDSWADFSAGYAVGRVLRFDTEEFGEWYENVLTAHRVLMSEPESPWRTIEWAG
;
A
#
# COMPACT_ATOMS: atom_id res chain seq x y z
N MET A 1 -9.67 -16.76 -35.42
CA MET A 1 -8.38 -16.77 -34.70
C MET A 1 -8.24 -15.44 -34.00
N ALA A 2 -8.47 -15.37 -32.68
CA ALA A 2 -8.24 -14.15 -31.92
C ALA A 2 -6.73 -13.86 -31.97
N ALA A 3 -6.32 -12.74 -32.58
CA ALA A 3 -4.94 -12.31 -32.56
C ALA A 3 -4.48 -12.25 -31.11
N SER A 4 -3.46 -13.03 -30.73
CA SER A 4 -2.87 -12.90 -29.39
C SER A 4 -2.37 -11.47 -29.27
N ARG A 5 -2.86 -10.75 -28.26
CA ARG A 5 -2.32 -9.42 -27.97
C ARG A 5 -0.82 -9.58 -27.74
N PRO A 6 0.03 -8.75 -28.37
CA PRO A 6 1.45 -8.79 -28.10
C PRO A 6 1.65 -8.57 -26.60
N TRP A 7 2.48 -9.40 -25.98
CA TRP A 7 2.81 -9.26 -24.56
C TRP A 7 3.39 -7.86 -24.31
N GLN A 8 3.00 -7.25 -23.20
CA GLN A 8 3.48 -5.97 -22.74
C GLN A 8 4.07 -6.16 -21.34
N PRO A 9 5.22 -5.54 -21.00
CA PRO A 9 5.75 -5.60 -19.65
C PRO A 9 4.74 -5.07 -18.65
N ALA A 10 4.53 -5.81 -17.56
CA ALA A 10 3.55 -5.46 -16.54
C ALA A 10 3.97 -4.24 -15.72
N THR A 11 5.27 -4.06 -15.48
CA THR A 11 5.86 -2.89 -14.81
C THR A 11 7.22 -2.56 -15.44
N ARG A 12 7.86 -1.47 -14.98
CA ARG A 12 9.24 -1.12 -15.33
C ARG A 12 10.26 -2.23 -15.01
N ILE A 13 9.99 -3.05 -13.98
CA ILE A 13 10.85 -4.17 -13.61
C ILE A 13 10.81 -5.23 -14.72
N GLU A 14 9.62 -5.66 -15.13
CA GLU A 14 9.47 -6.63 -16.22
C GLU A 14 10.01 -6.11 -17.56
N GLU A 15 9.94 -4.79 -17.80
CA GLU A 15 10.57 -4.18 -18.97
C GLU A 15 12.10 -4.36 -18.95
N ARG A 16 12.75 -4.03 -17.82
CA ARG A 16 14.20 -4.22 -17.63
C ARG A 16 14.60 -5.69 -17.72
N LEU A 17 13.80 -6.59 -17.14
CA LEU A 17 14.04 -8.04 -17.22
C LEU A 17 13.95 -8.55 -18.65
N ARG A 18 12.93 -8.15 -19.41
CA ARG A 18 12.78 -8.50 -20.82
C ARG A 18 13.95 -7.98 -21.66
N GLU A 19 14.35 -6.73 -21.48
CA GLU A 19 15.48 -6.16 -22.22
C GLU A 19 16.80 -6.90 -21.95
N ALA A 20 17.06 -7.21 -20.68
CA ALA A 20 18.24 -7.99 -20.30
C ALA A 20 18.17 -9.42 -20.84
N ALA A 21 16.99 -10.06 -20.79
CA ALA A 21 16.78 -11.40 -21.35
C ALA A 21 16.99 -11.45 -22.86
N ALA A 22 16.43 -10.49 -23.61
CA ALA A 22 16.61 -10.40 -25.06
C ALA A 22 18.08 -10.21 -25.48
N LYS A 23 18.89 -9.57 -24.63
CA LYS A 23 20.33 -9.34 -24.85
C LYS A 23 21.22 -10.46 -24.30
N GLY A 24 20.67 -11.42 -23.56
CA GLY A 24 21.46 -12.39 -22.80
C GLY A 24 22.30 -11.76 -21.67
N ASP A 25 21.96 -10.54 -21.22
CA ASP A 25 22.68 -9.84 -20.15
C ASP A 25 22.23 -10.34 -18.77
N GLU A 26 22.81 -11.46 -18.35
CA GLU A 26 22.53 -12.05 -17.04
C GLU A 26 22.84 -11.08 -15.87
N LYS A 27 23.81 -10.17 -16.03
CA LYS A 27 24.16 -9.20 -14.97
C LYS A 27 23.10 -8.12 -14.83
N GLY A 28 22.65 -7.55 -15.94
CA GLY A 28 21.53 -6.62 -15.99
C GLY A 28 20.25 -7.26 -15.48
N TYR A 29 20.02 -8.53 -15.84
CA TYR A 29 18.86 -9.31 -15.38
C TYR A 29 18.86 -9.46 -13.86
N LEU A 30 19.96 -9.91 -13.27
CA LEU A 30 20.08 -10.07 -11.81
C LEU A 30 19.92 -8.75 -11.04
N ARG A 31 20.36 -7.63 -11.62
CA ARG A 31 20.15 -6.30 -11.01
C ARG A 31 18.67 -5.91 -11.01
N ALA A 32 17.98 -6.05 -12.15
CA ALA A 32 16.55 -5.81 -12.22
C ALA A 32 15.74 -6.74 -11.30
N LEU A 33 16.18 -8.00 -11.17
CA LEU A 33 15.56 -8.99 -10.29
C LEU A 33 15.79 -8.69 -8.80
N ALA A 34 16.92 -8.07 -8.46
CA ALA A 34 17.24 -7.71 -7.08
C ALA A 34 16.37 -6.57 -6.55
N ASP A 35 15.88 -5.70 -7.44
CA ASP A 35 14.95 -4.62 -7.12
C ASP A 35 13.49 -5.12 -7.00
N ALA A 36 13.24 -6.42 -7.23
CA ALA A 36 11.92 -7.00 -7.34
C ALA A 36 11.60 -7.95 -6.19
N ASP A 37 10.33 -7.94 -5.77
CA ASP A 37 9.78 -9.04 -5.01
C ASP A 37 9.49 -10.23 -5.89
N LEU A 38 9.76 -11.40 -5.34
CA LEU A 38 9.59 -12.67 -6.00
C LEU A 38 8.53 -13.48 -5.27
N TYR A 39 7.80 -14.29 -6.02
CA TYR A 39 6.66 -15.03 -5.51
C TYR A 39 6.75 -16.49 -5.88
N ILE A 40 6.52 -17.34 -4.88
CA ILE A 40 6.36 -18.79 -5.03
C ILE A 40 4.92 -19.12 -4.67
N TYR A 41 4.31 -20.05 -5.40
CA TYR A 41 2.95 -20.50 -5.13
C TYR A 41 2.95 -21.86 -4.45
N LEU A 42 2.32 -21.91 -3.29
CA LEU A 42 2.29 -23.08 -2.41
C LEU A 42 0.84 -23.53 -2.18
N PRO A 43 0.59 -24.82 -1.89
CA PRO A 43 -0.71 -25.27 -1.43
C PRO A 43 -1.13 -24.51 -0.18
N LYS A 44 -2.35 -23.99 -0.18
CA LYS A 44 -2.89 -23.25 0.97
C LYS A 44 -2.89 -24.10 2.24
N GLU A 45 -3.29 -25.37 2.10
CA GLU A 45 -3.38 -26.32 3.22
C GLU A 45 -2.03 -26.53 3.93
N ASP A 46 -0.93 -26.59 3.17
CA ASP A 46 0.42 -26.75 3.72
C ASP A 46 0.84 -25.49 4.51
N VAL A 47 0.53 -24.31 3.98
CA VAL A 47 0.83 -23.02 4.63
C VAL A 47 -0.02 -22.85 5.90
N ASP A 48 -1.32 -23.16 5.84
CA ASP A 48 -2.20 -23.08 7.00
C ASP A 48 -1.79 -24.06 8.11
N ALA A 49 -1.25 -25.23 7.75
CA ALA A 49 -0.76 -26.22 8.71
C ALA A 49 0.56 -25.81 9.40
N GLY A 50 1.18 -24.69 8.99
CA GLY A 50 2.45 -24.21 9.55
C GLY A 50 3.66 -25.08 9.17
N GLY A 51 3.54 -25.88 8.11
CA GLY A 51 4.63 -26.73 7.62
C GLY A 51 5.73 -25.92 6.92
N SER A 52 6.94 -26.47 6.90
CA SER A 52 8.01 -25.91 6.06
C SER A 52 7.58 -25.99 4.59
N SER A 53 7.55 -24.85 3.91
CA SER A 53 7.19 -24.77 2.49
C SER A 53 8.12 -25.64 1.66
N THR A 54 7.62 -26.77 1.18
CA THR A 54 8.42 -27.64 0.31
C THR A 54 8.57 -26.96 -1.05
N TRP A 55 9.82 -26.80 -1.49
CA TRP A 55 10.12 -26.25 -2.80
C TRP A 55 9.50 -27.13 -3.87
N LYS A 56 8.53 -26.60 -4.60
CA LYS A 56 7.97 -27.31 -5.76
C LYS A 56 8.93 -27.19 -6.93
N THR A 57 9.43 -28.33 -7.36
CA THR A 57 10.26 -28.45 -8.55
C THR A 57 9.44 -28.98 -9.71
N PHE A 58 9.82 -28.58 -10.91
CA PHE A 58 9.28 -29.14 -12.15
C PHE A 58 10.43 -29.27 -13.16
N ASP A 59 10.28 -30.20 -14.09
CA ASP A 59 11.11 -30.30 -15.28
C ASP A 59 10.68 -29.24 -16.30
N ASP A 60 11.64 -28.48 -16.80
CA ASP A 60 11.39 -27.56 -17.92
C ASP A 60 11.34 -28.33 -19.25
N GLU A 61 11.07 -27.61 -20.35
CA GLU A 61 11.02 -28.18 -21.72
C GLU A 61 12.31 -28.89 -22.16
N LEU A 62 13.41 -28.68 -21.43
CA LEU A 62 14.73 -29.27 -21.68
C LEU A 62 15.10 -30.35 -20.64
N GLY A 63 14.17 -30.73 -19.75
CA GLY A 63 14.36 -31.74 -18.71
C GLY A 63 15.19 -31.28 -17.50
N ASN A 64 15.44 -29.96 -17.35
CA ASN A 64 16.15 -29.43 -16.19
C ASN A 64 15.21 -29.24 -15.01
N TRP A 65 15.67 -29.63 -13.83
CA TRP A 65 14.93 -29.42 -12.60
C TRP A 65 14.99 -27.95 -12.19
N CYS A 66 13.83 -27.32 -12.11
CA CYS A 66 13.70 -25.88 -11.90
C CYS A 66 12.78 -25.56 -10.72
N ILE A 67 13.06 -24.43 -10.06
CA ILE A 67 12.15 -23.77 -9.12
C ILE A 67 11.65 -22.50 -9.80
N ALA A 68 10.34 -22.39 -9.98
CA ALA A 68 9.73 -21.23 -10.61
C ALA A 68 9.48 -20.13 -9.58
N VAL A 69 9.75 -18.89 -9.99
CA VAL A 69 9.31 -17.70 -9.28
C VAL A 69 8.63 -16.74 -10.25
N CYS A 70 7.65 -16.00 -9.76
CA CYS A 70 7.04 -14.90 -10.50
C CYS A 70 7.47 -13.57 -9.87
N THR A 71 7.71 -12.55 -10.67
CA THR A 71 7.84 -11.17 -10.17
C THR A 71 6.45 -10.59 -9.88
N THR A 72 6.40 -9.48 -9.15
CA THR A 72 5.16 -8.80 -8.76
C THR A 72 4.20 -8.54 -9.94
N GLY A 73 4.72 -8.11 -11.10
CA GLY A 73 3.89 -7.79 -12.27
C GLY A 73 3.30 -9.01 -12.99
N GLU A 74 3.99 -10.15 -12.91
CA GLU A 74 3.72 -11.40 -13.66
C GLU A 74 3.08 -12.48 -12.78
N ARG A 75 2.50 -12.10 -11.64
CA ARG A 75 1.77 -13.03 -10.78
C ARG A 75 0.61 -13.68 -11.54
N PRO A 76 0.46 -15.02 -11.48
CA PRO A 76 -0.67 -15.71 -12.07
C PRO A 76 -1.99 -15.28 -11.41
N PRO A 77 -3.13 -15.48 -12.10
CA PRO A 77 -4.44 -15.27 -11.52
C PRO A 77 -4.64 -16.10 -10.24
N ARG A 78 -5.45 -15.57 -9.32
CA ARG A 78 -5.83 -16.23 -8.07
C ARG A 78 -6.36 -17.63 -8.31
N ARG A 79 -5.91 -18.58 -7.48
CA ARG A 79 -6.34 -19.98 -7.50
C ARG A 79 -6.74 -20.39 -6.09
N ALA A 80 -7.89 -21.04 -5.93
CA ALA A 80 -8.45 -21.33 -4.60
C ALA A 80 -7.53 -22.17 -3.69
N ARG A 81 -6.75 -23.09 -4.28
CA ARG A 81 -5.88 -24.03 -3.55
C ARG A 81 -4.42 -23.58 -3.45
N LEU A 82 -4.05 -22.46 -4.08
CA LEU A 82 -2.68 -21.95 -4.05
C LEU A 82 -2.65 -20.57 -3.43
N VAL A 83 -1.57 -20.28 -2.72
CA VAL A 83 -1.30 -18.98 -2.12
C VAL A 83 0.10 -18.52 -2.46
N ALA A 84 0.25 -17.21 -2.66
CA ALA A 84 1.54 -16.61 -2.94
C ALA A 84 2.32 -16.40 -1.64
N SER A 85 3.58 -16.85 -1.64
CA SER A 85 4.58 -16.60 -0.61
C SER A 85 5.65 -15.69 -1.21
N ARG A 86 5.86 -14.53 -0.58
CA ARG A 86 6.85 -13.54 -1.00
C ARG A 86 8.25 -14.00 -0.58
N THR A 87 9.21 -13.80 -1.47
CA THR A 87 10.63 -14.02 -1.25
C THR A 87 11.41 -12.94 -2.00
N SER A 88 12.73 -12.99 -1.91
CA SER A 88 13.62 -12.05 -2.60
C SER A 88 14.80 -12.80 -3.18
N LEU A 89 15.52 -12.16 -4.12
CA LEU A 89 16.76 -12.73 -4.65
C LEU A 89 17.78 -13.04 -3.53
N ARG A 90 17.82 -12.21 -2.48
CA ARG A 90 18.65 -12.44 -1.28
C ARG A 90 18.22 -13.70 -0.54
N THR A 91 16.94 -13.81 -0.21
CA THR A 91 16.39 -14.95 0.54
C THR A 91 16.60 -16.25 -0.23
N LEU A 92 16.35 -16.25 -1.54
CA LEU A 92 16.61 -17.39 -2.42
C LEU A 92 18.09 -17.78 -2.41
N ALA A 93 19.01 -16.81 -2.50
CA ALA A 93 20.44 -17.10 -2.48
C ALA A 93 20.91 -17.70 -1.15
N GLU A 94 20.26 -17.33 -0.04
CA GLU A 94 20.53 -17.85 1.31
C GLU A 94 19.99 -19.26 1.52
N HIS A 95 18.73 -19.49 1.16
CA HIS A 95 17.98 -20.69 1.51
C HIS A 95 17.76 -21.65 0.33
N TRP A 96 18.54 -21.49 -0.75
CA TRP A 96 18.40 -22.34 -1.94
C TRP A 96 18.55 -23.83 -1.59
N PRO A 97 17.59 -24.69 -1.98
CA PRO A 97 17.52 -26.07 -1.51
C PRO A 97 18.62 -26.98 -2.08
N ASP A 98 18.93 -26.90 -3.37
CA ASP A 98 19.93 -27.75 -4.03
C ASP A 98 20.54 -27.05 -5.24
N ALA A 99 21.87 -27.13 -5.38
CA ALA A 99 22.61 -26.53 -6.49
C ALA A 99 22.31 -27.17 -7.86
N ARG A 100 21.67 -28.34 -7.90
CA ARG A 100 21.18 -28.99 -9.12
C ARG A 100 19.96 -28.27 -9.71
N PHE A 101 19.20 -27.55 -8.88
CA PHE A 101 18.03 -26.83 -9.35
C PHE A 101 18.41 -25.46 -9.91
N SER A 102 17.85 -25.13 -11.07
CA SER A 102 17.93 -23.78 -11.62
C SER A 102 16.76 -22.92 -11.13
N LEU A 103 16.97 -21.62 -11.00
CA LEU A 103 15.90 -20.66 -10.78
C LEU A 103 15.30 -20.28 -12.13
N TYR A 104 14.00 -20.47 -12.31
CA TYR A 104 13.29 -20.04 -13.50
C TYR A 104 12.36 -18.88 -13.14
N VAL A 105 12.76 -17.67 -13.51
CA VAL A 105 11.98 -16.44 -13.29
C VAL A 105 10.98 -16.27 -14.42
N ASN A 106 9.74 -15.93 -14.09
CA ASN A 106 8.62 -15.70 -15.00
C ASN A 106 8.53 -16.73 -16.14
N PRO A 107 8.35 -18.04 -15.82
CA PRO A 107 8.25 -19.06 -16.86
C PRO A 107 7.20 -18.73 -17.91
N ASN A 108 7.53 -18.97 -19.17
CA ASN A 108 6.64 -18.75 -20.32
C ASN A 108 6.28 -17.26 -20.59
N SER A 109 7.05 -16.31 -20.05
CA SER A 109 6.98 -14.89 -20.39
C SER A 109 8.20 -14.44 -21.21
N PRO A 110 8.08 -13.44 -22.09
CA PRO A 110 9.22 -12.77 -22.73
C PRO A 110 10.25 -12.17 -21.76
N ALA A 111 9.87 -11.93 -20.50
CA ALA A 111 10.79 -11.52 -19.43
C ALA A 111 11.47 -12.71 -18.70
N GLY A 112 11.16 -13.95 -19.10
CA GLY A 112 11.61 -15.14 -18.41
C GLY A 112 13.08 -15.48 -18.66
N MET A 113 13.78 -15.90 -17.61
CA MET A 113 15.16 -16.37 -17.70
C MET A 113 15.43 -17.49 -16.70
N ARG A 114 16.24 -18.46 -17.12
CA ARG A 114 16.80 -19.50 -16.26
C ARG A 114 18.17 -19.07 -15.74
N LEU A 115 18.34 -19.12 -14.43
CA LEU A 115 19.55 -18.75 -13.73
C LEU A 115 20.09 -19.98 -12.99
N ARG A 116 21.38 -20.25 -13.15
CA ARG A 116 22.05 -21.31 -12.40
C ARG A 116 22.17 -20.90 -10.94
N ALA A 117 22.07 -21.86 -10.03
CA ALA A 117 22.10 -21.61 -8.59
C ALA A 117 23.27 -22.34 -7.89
N ARG A 118 24.43 -22.49 -8.56
CA ARG A 118 25.61 -23.06 -7.92
C ARG A 118 26.10 -22.14 -6.81
N ALA A 119 26.99 -22.64 -5.95
CA ALA A 119 27.49 -21.87 -4.81
C ALA A 119 28.07 -20.48 -5.20
N TRP A 120 28.77 -20.38 -6.33
CA TRP A 120 29.32 -19.12 -6.82
C TRP A 120 28.26 -18.19 -7.41
N ASP A 121 27.24 -18.74 -8.10
CA ASP A 121 26.09 -17.97 -8.61
C ASP A 121 25.34 -17.30 -7.45
N ARG A 122 25.04 -18.07 -6.41
CA ARG A 122 24.35 -17.57 -5.22
C ARG A 122 25.16 -16.50 -4.47
N ARG A 123 26.50 -16.62 -4.42
CA ARG A 123 27.35 -15.55 -3.87
C ARG A 123 27.23 -14.25 -4.68
N ARG A 124 27.08 -14.35 -6.01
CA ARG A 124 26.83 -13.20 -6.88
C ARG A 124 25.44 -12.62 -6.66
N TRP A 125 24.40 -13.44 -6.53
CA TRP A 125 23.05 -13.00 -6.19
C TRP A 125 23.02 -12.22 -4.89
N LYS A 126 23.62 -12.76 -3.81
CA LYS A 126 23.71 -12.07 -2.52
C LYS A 126 24.41 -10.72 -2.60
N ARG A 127 25.45 -10.61 -3.44
CA ARG A 127 26.19 -9.35 -3.62
C ARG A 127 25.31 -8.31 -4.31
N ILE A 128 24.69 -8.68 -5.44
CA ILE A 128 23.82 -7.77 -6.19
C ILE A 128 22.61 -7.36 -5.33
N ALA A 129 22.00 -8.28 -4.59
CA ALA A 129 20.87 -7.98 -3.70
C ALA A 129 21.24 -7.13 -2.47
N ARG A 130 22.53 -6.89 -2.20
CA ARG A 130 23.00 -5.90 -1.21
C ARG A 130 23.16 -4.51 -1.78
N GLU A 131 23.31 -4.40 -3.10
CA GLU A 131 23.44 -3.15 -3.84
C GLU A 131 22.09 -2.64 -4.36
N ALA A 132 21.01 -3.42 -4.19
CA ALA A 132 19.67 -3.07 -4.65
C ALA A 132 19.01 -2.08 -3.70
N ASP A 133 18.35 -1.08 -4.29
CA ASP A 133 17.54 -0.11 -3.58
C ASP A 133 16.08 -0.59 -3.57
N ALA A 134 15.37 -0.33 -2.47
CA ALA A 134 13.95 -0.64 -2.40
C ALA A 134 13.17 0.26 -3.37
N VAL A 135 12.40 -0.35 -4.28
CA VAL A 135 11.49 0.40 -5.13
C VAL A 135 10.30 0.88 -4.28
N THR A 136 10.13 2.18 -4.20
CA THR A 136 9.12 2.81 -3.34
C THR A 136 7.76 2.97 -4.03
N LEU A 137 7.73 3.15 -5.36
CA LEU A 137 6.50 3.23 -6.15
C LEU A 137 6.48 2.16 -7.24
N LEU A 138 5.45 1.32 -7.23
CA LEU A 138 5.22 0.30 -8.25
C LEU A 138 3.87 0.53 -8.95
N THR A 139 3.92 0.75 -10.26
CA THR A 139 2.75 0.95 -11.13
C THR A 139 2.63 -0.22 -12.11
N LYS A 140 1.46 -0.87 -12.16
CA LYS A 140 1.15 -1.89 -13.17
C LYS A 140 0.62 -1.24 -14.43
N TYR A 141 1.34 -1.34 -15.54
CA TYR A 141 0.94 -0.76 -16.83
C TYR A 141 -0.32 -1.40 -17.41
N THR A 142 -0.55 -2.67 -17.09
CA THR A 142 -1.71 -3.47 -17.49
C THR A 142 -2.88 -3.41 -16.50
N GLY A 143 -2.69 -2.74 -15.35
CA GLY A 143 -3.75 -2.53 -14.35
C GLY A 143 -4.58 -1.25 -14.60
N PRO A 144 -5.59 -0.97 -13.76
CA PRO A 144 -6.34 0.27 -13.80
C PRO A 144 -5.42 1.49 -13.66
N ARG A 145 -5.44 2.41 -14.63
CA ARG A 145 -4.66 3.67 -14.57
C ARG A 145 -5.49 4.93 -14.81
N ALA A 146 -6.80 4.75 -15.02
CA ALA A 146 -7.78 5.81 -15.18
C ALA A 146 -9.16 5.32 -14.70
N GLY A 147 -10.08 6.26 -14.49
CA GLY A 147 -11.44 5.99 -14.02
C GLY A 147 -11.54 5.76 -12.51
N ASP A 148 -12.76 5.47 -12.06
CA ASP A 148 -13.10 5.42 -10.63
C ASP A 148 -12.28 4.43 -9.83
N LEU A 149 -12.05 3.23 -10.38
CA LEU A 149 -11.29 2.21 -9.68
C LEU A 149 -9.83 2.62 -9.50
N ALA A 150 -9.22 3.23 -10.51
CA ALA A 150 -7.84 3.71 -10.42
C ALA A 150 -7.73 4.86 -9.41
N HIS A 151 -8.68 5.81 -9.43
CA HIS A 151 -8.73 6.87 -8.41
C HIS A 151 -8.88 6.29 -7.01
N ALA A 152 -9.80 5.35 -6.80
CA ALA A 152 -10.03 4.72 -5.50
C ALA A 152 -8.79 3.96 -4.99
N LEU A 153 -8.10 3.21 -5.86
CA LEU A 153 -6.83 2.58 -5.54
C LEU A 153 -5.74 3.63 -5.21
N GLY A 154 -5.74 4.76 -5.90
CA GLY A 154 -4.89 5.92 -5.62
C GLY A 154 -5.08 6.51 -4.22
N CYS A 155 -6.27 6.41 -3.63
CA CYS A 155 -6.50 6.79 -2.23
C CYS A 155 -5.78 5.85 -1.23
N GLY A 156 -5.54 4.59 -1.60
CA GLY A 156 -4.74 3.65 -0.81
C GLY A 156 -3.23 3.71 -1.07
N ALA A 157 -2.77 4.66 -1.89
CA ALA A 157 -1.39 4.67 -2.38
C ALA A 157 -0.34 4.97 -1.30
N HIS A 158 -0.71 5.70 -0.23
CA HIS A 158 0.16 5.91 0.94
C HIS A 158 0.68 4.58 1.49
N LEU A 159 -0.24 3.65 1.79
CA LEU A 159 0.12 2.32 2.25
C LEU A 159 0.85 1.51 1.19
N SER A 160 0.46 1.63 -0.08
CA SER A 160 1.07 0.85 -1.16
C SER A 160 2.55 1.21 -1.33
N VAL A 161 2.88 2.51 -1.23
CA VAL A 161 4.26 3.01 -1.27
C VAL A 161 5.05 2.58 -0.05
N THR A 162 4.52 2.77 1.17
CA THR A 162 5.21 2.33 2.40
C THR A 162 5.52 0.83 2.37
N ASN A 163 4.62 0.04 1.79
CA ASN A 163 4.71 -1.42 1.77
C ASN A 163 5.46 -1.99 0.55
N GLY A 164 5.85 -1.13 -0.41
CA GLY A 164 6.52 -1.53 -1.65
C GLY A 164 5.68 -2.47 -2.51
N VAL A 165 4.36 -2.24 -2.59
CA VAL A 165 3.43 -3.06 -3.40
C VAL A 165 2.82 -2.24 -4.53
N LEU A 166 2.26 -2.91 -5.54
CA LEU A 166 1.54 -2.23 -6.62
C LEU A 166 0.39 -1.41 -6.06
N TRP A 167 0.30 -0.13 -6.43
CA TRP A 167 -0.82 0.71 -5.97
C TRP A 167 -2.11 0.38 -6.72
N ASN A 168 -2.01 0.03 -8.01
CA ASN A 168 -3.16 -0.15 -8.90
C ASN A 168 -3.51 -1.61 -9.19
N GLU A 169 -3.53 -2.47 -8.17
CA GLU A 169 -3.93 -3.87 -8.36
C GLU A 169 -4.76 -4.44 -7.22
N ILE A 170 -5.87 -5.08 -7.58
CA ILE A 170 -6.66 -5.97 -6.72
C ILE A 170 -6.27 -7.40 -7.10
N ALA A 171 -5.20 -7.90 -6.48
CA ALA A 171 -4.56 -9.16 -6.86
C ALA A 171 -4.91 -10.32 -5.92
N ASP A 172 -4.23 -11.45 -6.12
CA ASP A 172 -4.32 -12.61 -5.23
C ASP A 172 -3.85 -12.31 -3.79
N VAL A 173 -2.82 -11.48 -3.64
CA VAL A 173 -2.23 -11.05 -2.36
C VAL A 173 -1.93 -9.56 -2.36
N TYR A 174 -1.88 -8.95 -1.17
CA TYR A 174 -1.37 -7.59 -1.00
C TYR A 174 0.15 -7.64 -0.82
N HIS A 175 0.65 -8.30 0.23
CA HIS A 175 2.09 -8.61 0.37
C HIS A 175 2.37 -10.06 0.02
N ASP A 176 1.88 -10.97 0.86
CA ASP A 176 1.85 -12.41 0.73
C ASP A 176 0.77 -12.95 1.67
N TYR A 177 0.33 -14.19 1.44
CA TYR A 177 -0.83 -14.73 2.13
C TYR A 177 -0.63 -14.85 3.65
N GLU A 178 0.51 -15.37 4.11
CA GLU A 178 0.73 -15.65 5.53
C GLU A 178 0.89 -14.34 6.32
N MET A 179 1.66 -13.40 5.79
CA MET A 179 1.87 -12.10 6.42
C MET A 179 0.57 -11.27 6.45
N ASP A 180 -0.23 -11.29 5.38
CA ASP A 180 -1.50 -10.57 5.35
C ASP A 180 -2.52 -11.18 6.35
N VAL A 181 -2.58 -12.52 6.46
CA VAL A 181 -3.41 -13.21 7.48
C VAL A 181 -2.95 -12.85 8.89
N ARG A 182 -1.64 -12.89 9.15
CA ARG A 182 -1.07 -12.56 10.46
C ARG A 182 -1.33 -11.11 10.83
N LEU A 183 -1.13 -10.17 9.91
CA LEU A 183 -1.40 -8.74 10.10
C LEU A 183 -2.86 -8.49 10.50
N LEU A 184 -3.82 -9.11 9.80
CA LEU A 184 -5.24 -8.96 10.13
C LEU A 184 -5.57 -9.56 11.51
N ARG A 185 -5.02 -10.73 11.83
CA ARG A 185 -5.26 -11.35 13.13
C ARG A 185 -4.67 -10.53 14.27
N GLU A 186 -3.39 -10.18 14.19
CA GLU A 186 -2.62 -9.61 15.30
C GLU A 186 -2.86 -8.11 15.46
N SER A 187 -2.96 -7.36 14.36
CA SER A 187 -3.11 -5.90 14.42
C SER A 187 -4.55 -5.41 14.32
N TRP A 188 -5.48 -6.23 13.82
CA TRP A 188 -6.88 -5.85 13.63
C TRP A 188 -7.89 -6.76 14.32
N GLY A 189 -7.44 -7.83 15.01
CA GLY A 189 -8.36 -8.81 15.60
C GLY A 189 -9.31 -9.45 14.58
N THR A 190 -8.93 -9.48 13.31
CA THR A 190 -9.80 -9.86 12.19
C THR A 190 -9.36 -11.22 11.66
N SER A 191 -10.18 -12.26 11.88
CA SER A 191 -9.88 -13.62 11.42
C SER A 191 -11.04 -14.29 10.68
N THR A 192 -12.21 -13.65 10.63
CA THR A 192 -13.41 -14.18 9.96
C THR A 192 -13.97 -13.18 8.94
N PRO A 193 -14.78 -13.64 7.96
CA PRO A 193 -15.51 -12.75 7.07
C PRO A 193 -16.40 -11.73 7.80
N GLN A 194 -16.98 -12.12 8.94
CA GLN A 194 -17.82 -11.26 9.76
C GLN A 194 -17.00 -10.15 10.44
N ASP A 195 -15.82 -10.49 10.98
CA ASP A 195 -14.90 -9.49 11.53
C ASP A 195 -14.46 -8.52 10.44
N TRP A 196 -14.09 -9.03 9.27
CA TRP A 196 -13.70 -8.20 8.14
C TRP A 196 -14.82 -7.23 7.75
N GLN A 197 -16.06 -7.71 7.64
CA GLN A 197 -17.20 -6.85 7.30
C GLN A 197 -17.42 -5.75 8.35
N ARG A 198 -17.29 -6.07 9.64
CA ARG A 198 -17.44 -5.12 10.75
C ARG A 198 -16.38 -4.02 10.69
N GLU A 199 -15.09 -4.39 10.61
CA GLU A 199 -13.99 -3.42 10.56
C GLU A 199 -14.00 -2.60 9.28
N MET A 200 -14.34 -3.22 8.13
CA MET A 200 -14.51 -2.52 6.86
C MET A 200 -15.62 -1.48 6.94
N ASN A 201 -16.75 -1.79 7.59
CA ASN A 201 -17.83 -0.84 7.81
C ASN A 201 -17.39 0.32 8.72
N ALA A 202 -16.65 0.05 9.80
CA ALA A 202 -16.12 1.09 10.69
C ALA A 202 -15.17 2.05 9.94
N LEU A 203 -14.27 1.52 9.10
CA LEU A 203 -13.40 2.36 8.27
C LEU A 203 -14.17 3.21 7.26
N LEU A 204 -15.21 2.65 6.62
CA LEU A 204 -16.05 3.40 5.68
C LEU A 204 -16.94 4.44 6.38
N ALA A 205 -17.26 4.24 7.65
CA ALA A 205 -17.98 5.21 8.47
C ALA A 205 -17.06 6.29 9.08
N ALA A 206 -15.73 6.16 8.91
CA ALA A 206 -14.72 6.96 9.62
C ALA A 206 -14.77 6.83 11.16
N ASP A 207 -15.21 5.66 11.64
CA ASP A 207 -15.36 5.32 13.06
C ASP A 207 -14.19 4.46 13.58
N ASN A 208 -13.17 4.18 12.76
CA ASN A 208 -11.99 3.43 13.22
C ASN A 208 -10.98 4.34 13.94
N SER A 209 -10.96 5.62 13.59
CA SER A 209 -10.15 6.64 14.24
C SER A 209 -10.90 7.30 15.42
N PRO A 210 -10.17 7.86 16.41
CA PRO A 210 -10.79 8.63 17.49
C PRO A 210 -11.65 9.79 16.94
N VAL A 211 -12.75 10.10 17.62
CA VAL A 211 -13.71 11.12 17.18
C VAL A 211 -13.19 12.56 17.31
N GLY A 212 -12.31 12.81 18.29
CA GLY A 212 -11.82 14.15 18.64
C GLY A 212 -11.17 14.92 17.47
N PRO A 213 -10.25 14.33 16.69
CA PRO A 213 -9.61 15.01 15.57
C PRO A 213 -10.60 15.51 14.51
N GLU A 214 -11.52 14.67 14.05
CA GLU A 214 -12.51 15.10 13.06
C GLU A 214 -13.49 16.11 13.64
N PHE A 215 -13.90 15.97 14.91
CA PHE A 215 -14.72 16.96 15.59
C PHE A 215 -14.06 18.35 15.59
N ALA A 216 -12.81 18.45 16.04
CA ALA A 216 -12.12 19.74 16.08
C ALA A 216 -11.94 20.32 14.67
N LEU A 217 -11.58 19.50 13.69
CA LEU A 217 -11.38 19.93 12.29
C LEU A 217 -12.68 20.34 11.61
N SER A 218 -13.81 19.68 11.90
CA SER A 218 -15.12 20.01 11.34
C SER A 218 -15.60 21.38 11.83
N VAL A 219 -15.46 21.70 13.12
CA VAL A 219 -15.76 23.04 13.67
C VAL A 219 -14.92 24.11 12.97
N ARG A 220 -13.62 23.87 12.78
CA ARG A 220 -12.75 24.81 12.06
C ARG A 220 -13.20 25.01 10.61
N ARG A 221 -13.56 23.92 9.93
CA ARG A 221 -14.00 23.93 8.53
C ARG A 221 -15.29 24.74 8.35
N GLU A 222 -16.26 24.60 9.25
CA GLU A 222 -17.51 25.37 9.22
C GLU A 222 -17.26 26.86 9.43
N LEU A 223 -16.53 27.24 10.47
CA LEU A 223 -16.19 28.64 10.75
C LEU A 223 -15.37 29.31 9.63
N SER A 224 -14.49 28.55 8.98
CA SER A 224 -13.66 29.07 7.87
C SER A 224 -14.51 29.35 6.62
N ARG A 225 -15.57 28.56 6.39
CA ARG A 225 -16.51 28.80 5.27
C ARG A 225 -17.32 30.08 5.47
N GLU A 226 -17.66 30.42 6.70
CA GLU A 226 -18.45 31.62 7.03
C GLU A 226 -17.63 32.91 7.00
N SER A 227 -16.37 32.84 7.42
CA SER A 227 -15.54 34.04 7.65
C SER A 227 -14.71 34.49 6.44
N GLY A 228 -14.40 33.58 5.50
CA GLY A 228 -13.59 33.88 4.31
C GLY A 228 -12.14 34.29 4.60
N VAL A 229 -11.69 34.22 5.87
CA VAL A 229 -10.34 34.56 6.34
C VAL A 229 -9.77 33.43 7.20
N PRO A 230 -8.44 33.27 7.29
CA PRO A 230 -7.83 32.26 8.15
C PRO A 230 -8.27 32.41 9.62
N LEU A 231 -8.83 31.33 10.17
CA LEU A 231 -9.38 31.32 11.52
C LEU A 231 -8.26 31.41 12.57
N ARG A 232 -8.34 32.38 13.47
CA ARG A 232 -7.37 32.50 14.57
C ARG A 232 -7.55 31.34 15.57
N PRO A 233 -6.46 30.74 16.10
CA PRO A 233 -6.56 29.58 17.00
C PRO A 233 -7.46 29.78 18.22
N TYR A 234 -7.49 30.98 18.81
CA TYR A 234 -8.36 31.22 19.98
C TYR A 234 -9.86 31.20 19.63
N VAL A 235 -10.23 31.59 18.40
CA VAL A 235 -11.62 31.55 17.94
C VAL A 235 -12.05 30.11 17.76
N TRP A 236 -11.18 29.30 17.15
CA TRP A 236 -11.40 27.87 16.99
C TRP A 236 -11.60 27.17 18.34
N ARG A 237 -10.66 27.37 19.28
CA ARG A 237 -10.73 26.80 20.63
C ARG A 237 -12.03 27.14 21.34
N ARG A 238 -12.41 28.41 21.34
CA ARG A 238 -13.65 28.89 21.99
C ARG A 238 -14.90 28.29 21.35
N ALA A 239 -14.92 28.13 20.03
CA ALA A 239 -16.04 27.53 19.34
C ALA A 239 -16.19 26.04 19.67
N CYS A 240 -15.08 25.29 19.77
CA CYS A 240 -15.12 23.91 20.24
C CYS A 240 -15.66 23.83 21.67
N THR A 241 -15.20 24.69 22.60
CA THR A 241 -15.72 24.73 23.97
C THR A 241 -17.22 25.01 24.02
N ALA A 242 -17.68 26.00 23.25
CA ALA A 242 -19.10 26.33 23.18
C ALA A 242 -19.94 25.15 22.65
N LEU A 243 -19.48 24.51 21.57
CA LEU A 243 -20.20 23.38 20.98
C LEU A 243 -20.21 22.15 21.92
N LEU A 244 -19.11 21.89 22.64
CA LEU A 244 -19.07 20.81 23.64
C LEU A 244 -20.03 21.08 24.80
N ALA A 245 -20.14 22.34 25.24
CA ALA A 245 -21.12 22.73 26.26
C ALA A 245 -22.56 22.56 25.75
N ASP A 246 -22.84 22.94 24.50
CA ASP A 246 -24.18 22.77 23.89
C ASP A 246 -24.55 21.29 23.71
N LEU A 247 -23.55 20.41 23.53
CA LEU A 247 -23.72 18.96 23.44
C LEU A 247 -23.78 18.26 24.80
N ASP A 248 -23.70 19.00 25.92
CA ASP A 248 -23.62 18.46 27.28
C ASP A 248 -22.48 17.43 27.43
N ALA A 249 -21.34 17.70 26.79
CA ALA A 249 -20.18 16.83 26.82
C ALA A 249 -19.51 16.84 28.23
N PRO A 250 -18.86 15.73 28.64
CA PRO A 250 -18.13 15.69 29.90
C PRO A 250 -17.08 16.80 30.01
N PRO A 251 -16.84 17.40 31.19
CA PRO A 251 -15.87 18.48 31.38
C PRO A 251 -14.45 18.15 30.88
N GLU A 252 -14.07 16.87 30.95
CA GLU A 252 -12.77 16.37 30.49
C GLU A 252 -12.61 16.51 28.97
N ALA A 253 -13.71 16.42 28.22
CA ALA A 253 -13.69 16.49 26.76
C ALA A 253 -13.21 17.85 26.24
N ASP A 254 -13.53 18.96 26.93
CA ASP A 254 -13.01 20.27 26.53
C ASP A 254 -11.49 20.30 26.66
N GLY A 255 -10.94 19.87 27.80
CA GLY A 255 -9.50 19.80 28.02
C GLY A 255 -8.76 18.97 26.95
N GLU A 256 -9.28 17.78 26.64
CA GLU A 256 -8.74 16.90 25.59
C GLU A 256 -8.77 17.56 24.21
N ILE A 257 -9.87 18.23 23.85
CA ILE A 257 -9.98 18.95 22.57
C ILE A 257 -9.03 20.17 22.52
N GLN A 258 -8.87 20.90 23.63
CA GLN A 258 -7.93 22.04 23.68
C GLN A 258 -6.47 21.59 23.46
N GLU A 259 -6.06 20.49 24.08
CA GLU A 259 -4.74 19.89 23.86
C GLU A 259 -4.58 19.39 22.43
N LEU A 260 -5.59 18.69 21.91
CA LEU A 260 -5.61 18.16 20.56
C LEU A 260 -5.48 19.26 19.49
N ILE A 261 -6.18 20.39 19.66
CA ILE A 261 -6.00 21.58 18.80
C ILE A 261 -4.54 22.05 18.83
N GLY A 262 -3.90 22.04 20.01
CA GLY A 262 -2.47 22.32 20.14
C GLY A 262 -1.60 21.38 19.31
N ARG A 263 -1.87 20.06 19.38
CA ARG A 263 -1.16 19.04 18.60
C ARG A 263 -1.35 19.23 17.09
N ILE A 264 -2.58 19.47 16.64
CA ILE A 264 -2.90 19.73 15.23
C ILE A 264 -2.07 20.92 14.71
N LEU A 265 -2.05 22.03 15.45
CA LEU A 265 -1.30 23.23 15.04
C LEU A 265 0.21 22.97 14.92
N ARG A 266 0.79 22.14 15.80
CA ARG A 266 2.21 21.76 15.74
C ARG A 266 2.51 20.85 14.55
N TYR A 267 1.66 19.84 14.29
CA TYR A 267 1.80 19.01 13.09
C TYR A 267 1.62 19.81 11.80
N GLU A 268 0.68 20.75 11.76
CA GLU A 268 0.50 21.63 10.60
C GLU A 268 1.73 22.53 10.38
N ALA A 269 2.31 23.07 11.45
CA ALA A 269 3.56 23.83 11.36
C ALA A 269 4.70 22.96 10.79
N ARG A 270 4.81 21.71 11.25
CA ARG A 270 5.78 20.75 10.73
C ARG A 270 5.51 20.39 9.25
N PHE A 271 4.26 20.11 8.89
CA PHE A 271 3.84 19.82 7.51
C PHE A 271 4.19 20.98 6.57
N ARG A 272 4.01 22.23 6.99
CA ARG A 272 4.44 23.39 6.21
C ARG A 272 5.95 23.47 6.07
N ALA A 273 6.69 23.27 7.16
CA ALA A 273 8.15 23.29 7.14
C ALA A 273 8.74 22.23 6.20
N ASP A 274 8.12 21.04 6.13
CA ASP A 274 8.60 19.91 5.33
C ASP A 274 7.97 19.82 3.92
N GLY A 275 7.09 20.78 3.57
CA GLY A 275 6.48 20.91 2.25
C GLY A 275 5.26 20.03 1.98
N LEU A 276 4.70 19.38 3.00
CA LEU A 276 3.46 18.60 2.91
C LEU A 276 2.23 19.50 2.79
N LEU A 277 2.26 20.66 3.44
CA LEU A 277 1.26 21.73 3.30
C LEU A 277 1.89 22.97 2.66
N PRO A 278 1.12 23.77 1.89
CA PRO A 278 1.57 25.09 1.45
C PRO A 278 1.71 26.06 2.64
N PRO A 279 2.41 27.21 2.49
CA PRO A 279 2.71 28.12 3.61
C PRO A 279 1.52 28.59 4.45
N GLU A 280 0.34 28.75 3.83
CA GLU A 280 -0.90 29.12 4.53
C GLU A 280 -1.90 27.95 4.60
N GLY A 281 -1.43 26.75 4.30
CA GLY A 281 -2.23 25.53 4.29
C GLY A 281 -2.54 25.02 5.69
N TYR A 282 -3.72 24.42 5.82
CA TYR A 282 -4.19 23.73 7.02
C TYR A 282 -4.97 22.48 6.61
N VAL A 283 -5.08 21.51 7.52
CA VAL A 283 -5.79 20.26 7.29
C VAL A 283 -7.29 20.44 7.46
N ARG A 284 -8.11 19.93 6.56
CA ARG A 284 -9.58 20.16 6.61
C ARG A 284 -10.37 19.04 7.26
N SER A 285 -9.80 17.84 7.30
CA SER A 285 -10.42 16.64 7.85
C SER A 285 -9.37 15.56 8.11
N ALA A 286 -9.59 14.72 9.11
CA ALA A 286 -8.72 13.58 9.44
C ALA A 286 -9.23 12.24 8.88
N VAL A 287 -10.46 12.18 8.35
CA VAL A 287 -11.12 10.93 7.90
C VAL A 287 -10.39 10.21 6.77
N GLY A 288 -9.55 10.94 6.02
CA GLY A 288 -8.73 10.40 4.94
C GLY A 288 -7.81 9.28 5.39
N TYR A 289 -7.43 9.25 6.68
CA TYR A 289 -6.69 8.12 7.23
C TYR A 289 -7.52 6.82 7.17
N ASP A 290 -8.76 6.85 7.64
CA ASP A 290 -9.66 5.70 7.64
C ASP A 290 -10.01 5.27 6.21
N TYR A 291 -10.34 6.22 5.33
CA TYR A 291 -10.67 5.90 3.94
C TYR A 291 -9.48 5.34 3.14
N GLY A 292 -8.29 5.91 3.31
CA GLY A 292 -7.08 5.36 2.71
C GLY A 292 -6.72 3.97 3.27
N ARG A 293 -6.91 3.76 4.58
CA ARG A 293 -6.75 2.44 5.24
C ARG A 293 -7.78 1.43 4.74
N ALA A 294 -9.03 1.85 4.50
CA ALA A 294 -10.10 1.03 3.94
C ALA A 294 -9.69 0.37 2.61
N VAL A 295 -9.01 1.10 1.72
CA VAL A 295 -8.50 0.55 0.46
C VAL A 295 -7.48 -0.58 0.71
N GLY A 296 -6.54 -0.37 1.64
CA GLY A 296 -5.58 -1.41 2.04
C GLY A 296 -6.26 -2.60 2.72
N PHE A 297 -7.22 -2.34 3.61
CA PHE A 297 -7.94 -3.35 4.37
C PHE A 297 -8.83 -4.24 3.49
N ALA A 298 -9.45 -3.68 2.46
CA ALA A 298 -10.16 -4.45 1.44
C ALA A 298 -9.23 -5.43 0.71
N ARG A 299 -8.01 -4.98 0.35
CA ARG A 299 -7.01 -5.82 -0.32
C ARG A 299 -6.43 -6.90 0.61
N TRP A 300 -6.21 -6.59 1.89
CA TRP A 300 -5.83 -7.59 2.89
C TRP A 300 -6.91 -8.64 3.10
N GLY A 301 -8.18 -8.23 3.22
CA GLY A 301 -9.30 -9.16 3.36
C GLY A 301 -9.41 -10.12 2.18
N LEU A 302 -9.20 -9.61 0.96
CA LEU A 302 -9.12 -10.45 -0.23
C LEU A 302 -7.95 -11.44 -0.14
N SER A 303 -6.74 -10.93 0.15
CA SER A 303 -5.52 -11.74 0.31
C SER A 303 -5.71 -12.88 1.31
N ALA A 304 -6.22 -12.56 2.50
CA ALA A 304 -6.46 -13.48 3.60
C ALA A 304 -7.69 -14.39 3.44
N ARG A 305 -8.37 -14.35 2.27
CA ARG A 305 -9.57 -15.15 1.96
C ARG A 305 -10.78 -14.85 2.87
N LEU A 306 -10.86 -13.64 3.43
CA LEU A 306 -11.98 -13.21 4.26
C LEU A 306 -13.12 -12.55 3.46
N CYS A 307 -12.85 -12.10 2.23
CA CYS A 307 -13.87 -11.59 1.33
C CYS A 307 -13.63 -12.03 -0.13
N PRO A 308 -14.68 -12.06 -0.97
CA PRO A 308 -14.55 -12.27 -2.40
C PRO A 308 -14.03 -11.00 -3.11
N ALA A 309 -13.60 -11.15 -4.37
CA ALA A 309 -13.00 -10.05 -5.15
C ALA A 309 -13.97 -8.89 -5.36
N GLU A 310 -15.24 -9.22 -5.63
CA GLU A 310 -16.31 -8.26 -5.87
C GLU A 310 -16.59 -7.40 -4.62
N ALA A 311 -16.53 -8.00 -3.44
CA ALA A 311 -16.71 -7.26 -2.18
C ALA A 311 -15.52 -6.33 -1.88
N ALA A 312 -14.29 -6.78 -2.17
CA ALA A 312 -13.11 -5.96 -2.02
C ALA A 312 -13.13 -4.76 -2.98
N GLU A 313 -13.43 -4.99 -4.26
CA GLU A 313 -13.54 -3.92 -5.26
C GLU A 313 -14.64 -2.92 -4.90
N GLY A 314 -15.82 -3.40 -4.49
CA GLY A 314 -16.92 -2.54 -4.05
C GLY A 314 -16.56 -1.69 -2.83
N ALA A 315 -15.82 -2.25 -1.86
CA ALA A 315 -15.33 -1.50 -0.70
C ALA A 315 -14.30 -0.43 -1.09
N ILE A 316 -13.39 -0.75 -2.01
CA ILE A 316 -12.39 0.19 -2.55
C ILE A 316 -13.09 1.36 -3.24
N LEU A 317 -14.04 1.08 -4.15
CA LEU A 317 -14.80 2.12 -4.85
C LEU A 317 -15.56 3.04 -3.88
N ARG A 318 -16.21 2.48 -2.85
CA ARG A 318 -16.87 3.29 -1.81
C ARG A 318 -15.88 4.17 -1.05
N ALA A 319 -14.74 3.64 -0.64
CA ALA A 319 -13.70 4.43 0.02
C ALA A 319 -13.19 5.57 -0.87
N GLY A 320 -12.97 5.31 -2.16
CA GLY A 320 -12.59 6.33 -3.13
C GLY A 320 -13.63 7.45 -3.30
N ALA A 321 -14.92 7.09 -3.35
CA ALA A 321 -16.00 8.07 -3.43
C ALA A 321 -16.09 8.94 -2.15
N LEU A 322 -15.92 8.33 -0.98
CA LEU A 322 -15.85 9.04 0.31
C LEU A 322 -14.66 10.01 0.36
N CYS A 323 -13.47 9.60 -0.11
CA CYS A 323 -12.31 10.48 -0.25
C CYS A 323 -12.61 11.69 -1.13
N ARG A 324 -13.23 11.50 -2.30
CA ARG A 324 -13.60 12.59 -3.21
C ARG A 324 -14.60 13.57 -2.61
N THR A 325 -15.44 13.10 -1.68
CA THR A 325 -16.43 13.94 -0.99
C THR A 325 -15.78 14.75 0.13
N ALA A 326 -14.78 14.18 0.81
CA ALA A 326 -14.14 14.79 1.97
C ALA A 326 -13.00 15.76 1.62
N TYR A 327 -12.41 15.67 0.43
CA TYR A 327 -11.21 16.43 0.04
C TYR A 327 -11.29 17.00 -1.38
N ASP A 328 -10.53 18.07 -1.63
CA ASP A 328 -10.57 18.80 -2.91
C ASP A 328 -9.38 18.50 -3.84
N SER A 329 -8.35 17.80 -3.36
CA SER A 329 -7.16 17.44 -4.14
C SER A 329 -6.38 16.29 -3.51
N TRP A 330 -5.45 15.68 -4.27
CA TRP A 330 -4.52 14.69 -3.72
C TRP A 330 -3.67 15.24 -2.56
N ALA A 331 -3.26 16.52 -2.65
CA ALA A 331 -2.49 17.16 -1.59
C ALA A 331 -3.32 17.35 -0.30
N ASP A 332 -4.57 17.80 -0.44
CA ASP A 332 -5.51 17.95 0.68
C ASP A 332 -5.82 16.60 1.34
N PHE A 333 -6.11 15.57 0.53
CA PHE A 333 -6.28 14.19 1.00
C PHE A 333 -5.04 13.68 1.73
N SER A 334 -3.85 13.89 1.17
CA SER A 334 -2.61 13.45 1.79
C SER A 334 -2.38 14.12 3.14
N ALA A 335 -2.73 15.40 3.30
CA ALA A 335 -2.61 16.11 4.56
C ALA A 335 -3.60 15.58 5.61
N GLY A 336 -4.83 15.26 5.20
CA GLY A 336 -5.81 14.59 6.05
C GLY A 336 -5.38 13.19 6.48
N TYR A 337 -4.88 12.37 5.55
CA TYR A 337 -4.31 11.06 5.86
C TYR A 337 -3.15 11.18 6.86
N ALA A 338 -2.25 12.14 6.64
CA ALA A 338 -1.09 12.35 7.50
C ALA A 338 -1.47 12.73 8.92
N VAL A 339 -2.36 13.73 9.09
CA VAL A 339 -2.78 14.16 10.42
C VAL A 339 -3.49 13.04 11.17
N GLY A 340 -4.38 12.29 10.49
CA GLY A 340 -5.10 11.18 11.11
C GLY A 340 -4.16 10.08 11.61
N ARG A 341 -3.10 9.77 10.85
CA ARG A 341 -2.09 8.80 11.27
C ARG A 341 -1.26 9.27 12.46
N VAL A 342 -0.66 10.46 12.38
CA VAL A 342 0.26 10.94 13.43
C VAL A 342 -0.46 11.25 14.73
N LEU A 343 -1.70 11.74 14.70
CA LEU A 343 -2.46 11.97 15.92
C LEU A 343 -2.79 10.67 16.68
N ARG A 344 -2.86 9.54 15.96
CA ARG A 344 -3.16 8.23 16.51
C ARG A 344 -1.94 7.51 17.07
N PHE A 345 -0.77 7.66 16.46
CA PHE A 345 0.40 6.83 16.78
C PHE A 345 1.66 7.59 17.21
N ASP A 346 1.69 8.91 17.00
CA ASP A 346 2.88 9.74 17.25
C ASP A 346 2.65 10.70 18.44
N THR A 347 3.65 10.77 19.31
CA THR A 347 3.75 11.60 20.51
C THR A 347 4.34 12.98 20.23
N GLU A 348 4.34 13.42 18.96
CA GLU A 348 4.93 14.69 18.48
C GLU A 348 6.46 14.70 18.50
N GLU A 349 7.05 13.51 18.51
CA GLU A 349 8.49 13.31 18.32
C GLU A 349 8.87 13.42 16.84
N PHE A 350 7.89 13.37 15.94
CA PHE A 350 8.06 13.37 14.49
C PHE A 350 8.97 12.21 14.03
N GLY A 351 8.82 11.06 14.69
CA GLY A 351 9.61 9.86 14.40
C GLY A 351 9.10 9.06 13.21
N GLU A 352 9.26 7.74 13.28
CA GLU A 352 8.93 6.79 12.20
C GLU A 352 7.53 7.02 11.58
N TRP A 353 6.51 7.25 12.41
CA TRP A 353 5.13 7.43 11.91
C TRP A 353 4.99 8.66 11.02
N TYR A 354 5.66 9.75 11.38
CA TYR A 354 5.70 10.98 10.60
C TYR A 354 6.55 10.81 9.34
N GLU A 355 7.78 10.29 9.48
CA GLU A 355 8.72 10.09 8.37
C GLU A 355 8.15 9.18 7.28
N ASN A 356 7.46 8.10 7.68
CA ASN A 356 6.84 7.17 6.75
C ASN A 356 5.77 7.84 5.87
N VAL A 357 4.92 8.69 6.47
CA VAL A 357 3.89 9.40 5.71
C VAL A 357 4.48 10.50 4.85
N LEU A 358 5.44 11.25 5.37
CA LEU A 358 6.10 12.31 4.62
C LEU A 358 6.83 11.75 3.39
N THR A 359 7.50 10.61 3.56
CA THR A 359 8.18 9.91 2.45
C THR A 359 7.19 9.47 1.38
N ALA A 360 6.10 8.81 1.79
CA ALA A 360 5.06 8.38 0.86
C ALA A 360 4.39 9.58 0.14
N HIS A 361 4.10 10.66 0.88
CA HIS A 361 3.60 11.90 0.30
C HIS A 361 4.53 12.45 -0.79
N ARG A 362 5.83 12.57 -0.51
CA ARG A 362 6.82 13.09 -1.47
C ARG A 362 6.90 12.24 -2.72
N VAL A 363 6.98 10.92 -2.56
CA VAL A 363 6.97 9.97 -3.68
C VAL A 363 5.72 10.16 -4.53
N LEU A 364 4.54 10.17 -3.91
CA LEU A 364 3.29 10.26 -4.64
C LEU A 364 3.08 11.63 -5.31
N MET A 365 3.59 12.72 -4.73
CA MET A 365 3.46 14.06 -5.30
C MET A 365 4.50 14.39 -6.38
N SER A 366 5.54 13.56 -6.56
CA SER A 366 6.66 13.89 -7.47
C SER A 366 6.94 12.83 -8.54
N GLU A 367 6.74 11.54 -8.23
CA GLU A 367 7.09 10.47 -9.15
C GLU A 367 6.19 10.47 -10.40
N PRO A 368 6.76 10.40 -11.63
CA PRO A 368 5.97 10.50 -12.87
C PRO A 368 4.89 9.43 -13.04
N GLU A 369 5.12 8.23 -12.50
CA GLU A 369 4.16 7.11 -12.59
C GLU A 369 3.17 7.07 -11.41
N SER A 370 3.19 8.07 -10.54
CA SER A 370 2.30 8.15 -9.38
C SER A 370 0.85 8.35 -9.80
N PRO A 371 -0.13 7.70 -9.13
CA PRO A 371 -1.53 7.98 -9.35
C PRO A 371 -1.87 9.46 -9.17
N TRP A 372 -1.20 10.16 -8.25
CA TRP A 372 -1.50 11.56 -7.94
C TRP A 372 -0.93 12.54 -8.98
N ARG A 373 -0.10 12.04 -9.90
CA ARG A 373 0.43 12.78 -11.05
C ARG A 373 -0.30 12.44 -12.34
N THR A 374 -0.80 11.20 -12.46
CA THR A 374 -1.41 10.68 -13.69
C THR A 374 -2.94 10.67 -13.68
N ILE A 375 -3.57 10.79 -12.51
CA ILE A 375 -5.03 10.82 -12.35
C ILE A 375 -5.42 12.16 -11.76
N GLU A 376 -6.29 12.89 -12.44
CA GLU A 376 -6.87 14.11 -11.91
C GLU A 376 -7.77 13.80 -10.70
N TRP A 377 -7.78 14.71 -9.72
CA TRP A 377 -8.66 14.55 -8.56
C TRP A 377 -10.14 14.70 -8.94
N ALA A 378 -10.43 15.60 -9.88
CA ALA A 378 -11.76 15.80 -10.42
C ALA A 378 -12.10 14.66 -11.39
N GLY A 379 -13.11 13.86 -11.04
CA GLY A 379 -13.78 12.90 -11.92
C GLY A 379 -15.27 13.01 -11.71
#